data_AF-A0A958K3B2-F1
#
_entry.id   AF-A0A958K3B2-F1
#
_cell.length_a   1.000
_cell.length_b   1.000
_cell.length_c   1.000
_cell.angle_alpha   90.00
_cell.angle_beta   90.00
_cell.angle_gamma   90.00
#
_symmetry.space_group_name_H-M   'P 1'
#
loop_
_entity.id
_entity.type
_entity.pdbx_description
1 polymer ?
#
loop_
_entity_poly.entity_id
_entity_poly.type
_entity_poly.pdbx_seq_one_letter_code
_entity_poly.pdbx_strand_id
1 'polypeptide(L)'
;MKIVSVNKLCLCLCISLLFVTALYAEGSVICVRKTVKLKKQKIKFQNLFVSESTECPNGFVAIFRERSSEEVVADVATSDGRGSQIDADFLDGISSEDFAQQSDLRSVAGVVQSNKEAAETLSNRMASLRGRIEAFAIVRVVTVAHEGGDFRTIEAALDSLDGPALENPFVISVAPGRFSIESSIIVPAGVTLQGSGQQRTILEGAFGAATVLGGGLVRLQDGAVLSDLTVINNPAQDISVVVTVENTQQAKLPEPTSFKTIIENCQIIAEGSGASDSYGIVLNAASLKVSASSLDIRSSANSSYGVVFIGGINSRLLMAASNILAQGVTTGVGIDVLSLSARAKIDHSDIFGSSNALRDSLGLLAEIYSSKLRSDEIAILAAGPASTHKVFYSAFQAPDHVSTLPPAQVTCAFASDIDSGAGFASTCE
;
A
#
# COMPACT_ATOMS: atom_id res chain seq x y z
N MET A 1 -79.41 -0.13 -48.40
CA MET A 1 -78.30 -1.11 -48.48
C MET A 1 -78.70 -2.33 -47.65
N LYS A 2 -78.43 -3.52 -48.16
CA LYS A 2 -79.11 -4.81 -47.94
C LYS A 2 -79.33 -5.23 -46.47
N ILE A 3 -80.58 -5.56 -46.13
CA ILE A 3 -80.91 -6.58 -45.12
C ILE A 3 -81.50 -7.77 -45.87
N VAL A 4 -80.89 -8.94 -45.65
CA VAL A 4 -81.25 -10.22 -46.24
C VAL A 4 -82.24 -10.94 -45.30
N SER A 5 -83.37 -11.32 -45.90
CA SER A 5 -84.22 -12.50 -45.68
C SER A 5 -83.97 -13.40 -44.46
N VAL A 6 -85.03 -13.62 -43.67
CA VAL A 6 -85.24 -14.89 -42.94
C VAL A 6 -86.56 -15.50 -43.41
N ASN A 7 -86.43 -16.65 -44.05
CA ASN A 7 -87.52 -17.49 -44.53
C ASN A 7 -88.18 -18.26 -43.38
N LYS A 8 -89.51 -18.29 -43.44
CA LYS A 8 -90.39 -19.22 -42.73
C LYS A 8 -90.04 -20.66 -43.11
N LEU A 9 -89.90 -21.54 -42.12
CA LEU A 9 -90.16 -22.97 -42.32
C LEU A 9 -91.35 -23.37 -41.44
N CYS A 10 -92.42 -23.72 -42.15
CA CYS A 10 -93.66 -24.26 -41.66
C CYS A 10 -93.42 -25.73 -41.29
N LEU A 11 -93.72 -26.14 -40.06
CA LEU A 11 -94.01 -27.55 -39.79
C LEU A 11 -95.37 -27.65 -39.13
N CYS A 12 -96.31 -28.05 -39.98
CA CYS A 12 -97.66 -28.43 -39.68
C CYS A 12 -97.63 -29.76 -38.90
N LEU A 13 -98.20 -29.80 -37.69
CA LEU A 13 -98.76 -31.05 -37.18
C LEU A 13 -100.05 -30.75 -36.40
N CYS A 14 -101.16 -31.07 -37.06
CA CYS A 14 -102.51 -31.10 -36.52
C CYS A 14 -102.63 -32.08 -35.34
N ILE A 15 -102.92 -31.57 -34.15
CA ILE A 15 -103.76 -32.28 -33.16
C ILE A 15 -104.78 -31.27 -32.59
N SER A 16 -105.97 -31.33 -33.19
CA SER A 16 -107.28 -31.35 -32.56
C SER A 16 -107.45 -30.58 -31.24
N LEU A 17 -107.96 -29.35 -31.37
CA LEU A 17 -109.08 -28.79 -30.58
C LEU A 17 -109.28 -29.36 -29.16
N LEU A 18 -108.54 -28.82 -28.19
CA LEU A 18 -109.03 -28.68 -26.82
C LEU A 18 -108.80 -27.23 -26.39
N PHE A 19 -109.89 -26.55 -26.07
CA PHE A 19 -109.92 -25.19 -25.53
C PHE A 19 -108.88 -25.01 -24.42
N VAL A 20 -107.80 -24.28 -24.71
CA VAL A 20 -106.99 -23.61 -23.69
C VAL A 20 -107.15 -22.12 -23.92
N THR A 21 -108.23 -21.58 -23.38
CA THR A 21 -108.39 -20.14 -23.19
C THR A 21 -107.41 -19.67 -22.13
N ALA A 22 -106.63 -18.64 -22.48
CA ALA A 22 -105.64 -17.91 -21.69
C ALA A 22 -104.27 -18.60 -21.50
N LEU A 23 -103.35 -18.33 -22.44
CA LEU A 23 -101.91 -18.30 -22.20
C LEU A 23 -101.54 -16.84 -21.89
N TYR A 24 -101.04 -16.57 -20.68
CA TYR A 24 -100.36 -15.31 -20.35
C TYR A 24 -98.87 -15.62 -20.33
N ALA A 25 -98.09 -14.92 -21.15
CA ALA A 25 -96.65 -15.10 -21.25
C ALA A 25 -95.96 -13.75 -21.03
N GLU A 26 -95.44 -13.54 -19.83
CA GLU A 26 -94.46 -12.49 -19.53
C GLU A 26 -93.16 -13.19 -19.14
N GLY A 27 -92.14 -13.12 -20.02
CA GLY A 27 -90.88 -13.82 -19.85
C GLY A 27 -90.95 -15.35 -20.04
N SER A 28 -89.97 -16.07 -19.48
CA SER A 28 -89.72 -17.50 -19.71
C SER A 28 -90.67 -18.45 -18.95
N VAL A 29 -91.77 -17.96 -18.38
CA VAL A 29 -92.67 -18.76 -17.53
C VAL A 29 -94.01 -18.97 -18.23
N ILE A 30 -94.38 -20.25 -18.40
CA ILE A 30 -95.68 -20.64 -18.94
C ILE A 30 -96.54 -21.17 -17.78
N CYS A 31 -97.64 -20.48 -17.48
CA CYS A 31 -98.61 -20.89 -16.46
C CYS A 31 -99.74 -21.71 -17.13
N VAL A 32 -100.03 -22.93 -16.63
CA VAL A 32 -101.09 -23.81 -17.19
C VAL A 32 -102.13 -24.18 -16.12
N ARG A 33 -103.43 -24.14 -16.45
CA ARG A 33 -104.54 -24.31 -15.48
C ARG A 33 -104.71 -25.77 -15.06
N LYS A 34 -104.76 -26.05 -13.74
CA LYS A 34 -104.70 -27.41 -13.14
C LYS A 34 -106.01 -28.22 -13.19
N THR A 35 -106.75 -28.23 -14.31
CA THR A 35 -107.95 -29.08 -14.43
C THR A 35 -108.11 -29.71 -15.81
N VAL A 36 -107.53 -30.90 -15.99
CA VAL A 36 -107.93 -31.83 -17.06
C VAL A 36 -108.11 -33.23 -16.48
N LYS A 37 -109.36 -33.69 -16.34
CA LYS A 37 -109.69 -35.10 -16.08
C LYS A 37 -109.60 -35.87 -17.40
N LEU A 38 -108.43 -36.40 -17.74
CA LEU A 38 -108.29 -37.29 -18.89
C LEU A 38 -108.65 -38.73 -18.50
N LYS A 39 -109.72 -39.26 -19.10
CA LYS A 39 -110.03 -40.70 -19.04
C LYS A 39 -109.04 -41.46 -19.92
N LYS A 40 -108.21 -42.30 -19.30
CA LYS A 40 -107.51 -43.48 -19.88
C LYS A 40 -106.60 -43.26 -21.11
N GLN A 41 -105.71 -42.26 -21.09
CA GLN A 41 -104.45 -42.37 -21.84
C GLN A 41 -103.26 -41.95 -20.98
N LYS A 42 -102.27 -42.85 -20.83
CA LYS A 42 -101.00 -42.58 -20.16
C LYS A 42 -100.14 -41.74 -21.09
N ILE A 43 -100.10 -40.43 -20.90
CA ILE A 43 -99.06 -39.57 -21.48
C ILE A 43 -97.90 -39.55 -20.47
N LYS A 44 -96.73 -40.07 -20.88
CA LYS A 44 -95.49 -39.97 -20.10
C LYS A 44 -94.88 -38.58 -20.37
N PHE A 45 -94.95 -37.69 -19.40
CA PHE A 45 -94.09 -36.50 -19.38
C PHE A 45 -92.78 -36.92 -18.72
N GLN A 46 -91.71 -37.06 -19.49
CA GLN A 46 -90.36 -37.22 -18.94
C GLN A 46 -89.73 -35.83 -18.79
N ASN A 47 -89.17 -35.56 -17.61
CA ASN A 47 -88.43 -34.35 -17.23
C ASN A 47 -89.25 -33.05 -17.17
N LEU A 48 -90.34 -33.06 -16.41
CA LEU A 48 -91.08 -31.85 -16.05
C LEU A 48 -91.14 -31.71 -14.52
N PHE A 49 -90.33 -30.81 -13.95
CA PHE A 49 -90.44 -30.46 -12.53
C PHE A 49 -91.49 -29.37 -12.34
N VAL A 50 -92.50 -29.68 -11.54
CA VAL A 50 -93.53 -28.74 -11.12
C VAL A 50 -93.11 -28.19 -9.76
N SER A 51 -92.76 -26.90 -9.71
CA SER A 51 -92.54 -26.19 -8.45
C SER A 51 -93.85 -25.52 -8.02
N GLU A 52 -94.27 -25.74 -6.77
CA GLU A 52 -95.51 -25.15 -6.22
C GLU A 52 -95.31 -23.72 -5.66
N SER A 53 -94.13 -23.11 -5.79
CA SER A 53 -93.77 -21.94 -4.98
C SER A 53 -93.49 -20.63 -5.74
N THR A 54 -94.07 -20.41 -6.92
CA THR A 54 -94.02 -19.07 -7.55
C THR A 54 -95.40 -18.70 -8.09
N GLU A 55 -95.87 -17.52 -7.68
CA GLU A 55 -97.25 -17.06 -7.79
C GLU A 55 -97.71 -16.90 -9.26
N CYS A 56 -98.19 -17.98 -9.88
CA CYS A 56 -99.16 -17.84 -10.96
C CYS A 56 -100.52 -17.52 -10.32
N PRO A 57 -101.15 -16.37 -10.61
CA PRO A 57 -102.46 -16.05 -10.05
C PRO A 57 -103.52 -17.06 -10.51
N ASN A 58 -104.43 -17.44 -9.62
CA ASN A 58 -105.65 -18.23 -9.91
C ASN A 58 -105.45 -19.70 -10.36
N GLY A 59 -104.59 -20.47 -9.68
CA GLY A 59 -104.57 -21.94 -9.78
C GLY A 59 -103.88 -22.51 -11.02
N PHE A 60 -102.96 -21.75 -11.59
CA PHE A 60 -102.07 -22.20 -12.66
C PHE A 60 -100.74 -22.71 -12.07
N VAL A 61 -100.07 -23.60 -12.80
CA VAL A 61 -98.77 -24.16 -12.43
C VAL A 61 -97.71 -23.63 -13.39
N ALA A 62 -96.61 -23.10 -12.84
CA ALA A 62 -95.46 -22.66 -13.61
C ALA A 62 -94.64 -23.87 -14.09
N ILE A 63 -94.34 -23.92 -15.38
CA ILE A 63 -93.42 -24.89 -15.97
C ILE A 63 -92.11 -24.17 -16.27
N PHE A 64 -91.05 -24.54 -15.55
CA PHE A 64 -89.70 -24.07 -15.85
C PHE A 64 -89.00 -25.05 -16.77
N ARG A 65 -88.28 -24.53 -17.78
CA ARG A 65 -87.35 -25.35 -18.57
C ARG A 65 -86.05 -25.45 -17.79
N GLU A 66 -85.57 -26.67 -17.51
CA GLU A 66 -84.21 -26.88 -17.05
C GLU A 66 -83.25 -26.32 -18.11
N ARG A 67 -82.45 -25.32 -17.72
CA ARG A 67 -81.31 -24.91 -18.55
C ARG A 67 -80.26 -25.99 -18.46
N SER A 68 -79.71 -26.41 -19.61
CA SER A 68 -78.60 -27.36 -19.59
C SER A 68 -77.36 -26.70 -18.97
N SER A 69 -76.43 -27.52 -18.46
CA SER A 69 -75.14 -27.01 -18.01
C SER A 69 -74.41 -26.22 -19.10
N GLU A 70 -74.64 -26.55 -20.38
CA GLU A 70 -74.08 -25.82 -21.52
C GLU A 70 -74.74 -24.45 -21.73
N GLU A 71 -76.06 -24.33 -21.53
CA GLU A 71 -76.76 -23.05 -21.57
C GLU A 71 -76.33 -22.15 -20.41
N VAL A 72 -76.14 -22.70 -19.20
CA VAL A 72 -75.62 -21.95 -18.05
C VAL A 72 -74.18 -21.51 -18.29
N VAL A 73 -73.32 -22.37 -18.85
CA VAL A 73 -71.94 -22.02 -19.20
C VAL A 73 -71.89 -20.96 -20.31
N ALA A 74 -72.78 -21.01 -21.30
CA ALA A 74 -72.88 -20.00 -22.35
C ALA A 74 -73.30 -18.62 -21.78
N ASP A 75 -74.28 -18.60 -20.87
CA ASP A 75 -74.74 -17.36 -20.23
C ASP A 75 -73.63 -16.75 -19.35
N VAL A 76 -72.91 -17.58 -18.58
CA VAL A 76 -71.76 -17.13 -17.78
C VAL A 76 -70.62 -16.64 -18.67
N ALA A 77 -70.29 -17.35 -19.75
CA ALA A 77 -69.25 -16.96 -20.69
C ALA A 77 -69.55 -15.66 -21.45
N THR A 78 -70.83 -15.36 -21.73
CA THR A 78 -71.23 -14.05 -22.30
C THR A 78 -71.23 -12.92 -21.27
N SER A 79 -71.27 -13.26 -19.98
CA SER A 79 -71.25 -12.31 -18.86
C SER A 79 -69.84 -12.07 -18.31
N ASP A 80 -68.81 -12.77 -18.79
CA ASP A 80 -67.39 -12.58 -18.45
C ASP A 80 -66.65 -11.79 -19.55
N GLY A 81 -67.30 -10.75 -20.06
CA GLY A 81 -66.78 -9.87 -21.09
C GLY A 81 -66.56 -8.45 -20.58
N ARG A 82 -65.54 -7.77 -21.10
CA ARG A 82 -65.17 -6.38 -20.79
C ARG A 82 -66.41 -5.46 -20.80
N GLY A 83 -66.86 -5.04 -19.60
CA GLY A 83 -68.05 -4.20 -19.40
C GLY A 83 -69.25 -4.89 -18.72
N SER A 84 -69.14 -6.15 -18.30
CA SER A 84 -70.25 -6.90 -17.68
C SER A 84 -70.62 -6.50 -16.25
N GLN A 85 -69.78 -5.73 -15.55
CA GLN A 85 -69.88 -5.44 -14.10
C GLN A 85 -69.82 -6.68 -13.19
N ILE A 86 -69.63 -7.87 -13.76
CA ILE A 86 -69.24 -9.10 -13.05
C ILE A 86 -67.75 -9.33 -13.35
N ASP A 87 -66.97 -8.27 -13.14
CA ASP A 87 -65.52 -8.39 -13.08
C ASP A 87 -65.19 -8.83 -11.65
N ALA A 88 -64.21 -9.72 -11.46
CA ALA A 88 -63.71 -10.04 -10.12
C ALA A 88 -63.34 -8.75 -9.36
N ASP A 89 -62.84 -7.76 -10.12
CA ASP A 89 -62.50 -6.42 -9.69
C ASP A 89 -63.68 -5.64 -9.05
N PHE A 90 -64.93 -5.96 -9.42
CA PHE A 90 -66.13 -5.38 -8.83
C PHE A 90 -66.55 -6.09 -7.53
N LEU A 91 -66.28 -7.39 -7.41
CA LEU A 91 -66.72 -8.21 -6.28
C LEU A 91 -65.83 -8.04 -5.04
N ASP A 92 -64.53 -7.84 -5.22
CA ASP A 92 -63.59 -7.58 -4.12
C ASP A 92 -63.03 -6.15 -4.09
N GLY A 93 -63.30 -5.36 -5.15
CA GLY A 93 -62.82 -3.98 -5.27
C GLY A 93 -61.34 -3.87 -5.62
N ILE A 94 -60.66 -4.96 -6.02
CA ILE A 94 -59.24 -4.98 -6.36
C ILE A 94 -59.11 -5.18 -7.87
N SER A 95 -58.55 -4.18 -8.55
CA SER A 95 -58.30 -4.31 -10.00
C SER A 95 -57.31 -5.44 -10.29
N SER A 96 -57.58 -6.25 -11.30
CA SER A 96 -56.62 -7.23 -11.85
C SER A 96 -55.30 -6.57 -12.29
N GLU A 97 -55.32 -5.27 -12.63
CA GLU A 97 -54.13 -4.45 -12.88
C GLU A 97 -53.33 -4.17 -11.58
N ASP A 98 -53.98 -4.11 -10.41
CA ASP A 98 -53.32 -3.98 -9.10
C ASP A 98 -52.53 -5.25 -8.74
N PHE A 99 -53.03 -6.43 -9.12
CA PHE A 99 -52.32 -7.71 -8.92
C PHE A 99 -51.02 -7.79 -9.75
N ALA A 100 -51.04 -7.27 -10.97
CA ALA A 100 -49.86 -7.18 -11.83
C ALA A 100 -48.83 -6.17 -11.32
N GLN A 101 -49.27 -5.13 -10.58
CA GLN A 101 -48.39 -4.09 -10.04
C GLN A 101 -47.85 -4.39 -8.63
N GLN A 102 -48.56 -5.16 -7.79
CA GLN A 102 -48.20 -5.33 -6.38
C GLN A 102 -47.26 -6.49 -6.08
N SER A 103 -47.26 -7.57 -6.87
CA SER A 103 -46.65 -8.83 -6.42
C SER A 103 -45.14 -8.96 -6.67
N ASP A 104 -44.56 -8.36 -7.72
CA ASP A 104 -43.14 -8.61 -8.04
C ASP A 104 -42.31 -7.41 -8.48
N LEU A 105 -42.91 -6.33 -9.00
CA LEU A 105 -42.12 -5.24 -9.58
C LEU A 105 -41.42 -4.37 -8.53
N ARG A 106 -42.04 -4.18 -7.36
CA ARG A 106 -41.42 -3.42 -6.25
C ARG A 106 -40.28 -4.20 -5.58
N SER A 107 -40.40 -5.52 -5.46
CA SER A 107 -39.33 -6.36 -4.91
C SER A 107 -38.13 -6.39 -5.87
N VAL A 108 -38.38 -6.55 -7.17
CA VAL A 108 -37.34 -6.52 -8.21
C VAL A 108 -36.64 -5.17 -8.26
N ALA A 109 -37.36 -4.05 -8.22
CA ALA A 109 -36.75 -2.72 -8.22
C ALA A 109 -35.82 -2.50 -7.00
N GLY A 110 -36.22 -2.96 -5.82
CA GLY A 110 -35.38 -2.91 -4.61
C GLY A 110 -34.13 -3.78 -4.72
N VAL A 111 -34.26 -4.98 -5.29
CA VAL A 111 -33.11 -5.87 -5.55
C VAL A 111 -32.15 -5.25 -6.58
N VAL A 112 -32.68 -4.63 -7.64
CA VAL A 112 -31.85 -3.94 -8.65
C VAL A 112 -31.09 -2.75 -8.04
N GLN A 113 -31.77 -1.94 -7.23
CA GLN A 113 -31.14 -0.78 -6.58
C GLN A 113 -30.06 -1.20 -5.58
N SER A 114 -30.33 -2.20 -4.73
CA SER A 114 -29.33 -2.73 -3.78
C SER A 114 -28.12 -3.34 -4.49
N ASN A 115 -28.34 -4.08 -5.59
CA ASN A 115 -27.25 -4.61 -6.42
C ASN A 115 -26.42 -3.49 -7.08
N LYS A 116 -27.06 -2.39 -7.50
CA LYS A 116 -26.37 -1.23 -8.06
C LYS A 116 -25.47 -0.56 -7.02
N GLU A 117 -25.98 -0.31 -5.82
CA GLU A 117 -25.21 0.27 -4.71
C GLU A 117 -24.05 -0.64 -4.27
N ALA A 118 -24.27 -1.96 -4.25
CA ALA A 118 -23.22 -2.93 -3.98
C ALA A 118 -22.12 -2.91 -5.06
N ALA A 119 -22.49 -2.79 -6.34
CA ALA A 119 -21.54 -2.70 -7.44
C ALA A 119 -20.70 -1.41 -7.39
N GLU A 120 -21.33 -0.26 -7.10
CA GLU A 120 -20.63 1.02 -6.92
C GLU A 120 -19.65 0.96 -5.73
N THR A 121 -20.09 0.36 -4.62
CA THR A 121 -19.23 0.15 -3.43
C THR A 121 -18.03 -0.74 -3.77
N LEU A 122 -18.24 -1.81 -4.52
CA LEU A 122 -17.15 -2.71 -4.93
C LEU A 122 -16.16 -2.00 -5.87
N SER A 123 -16.66 -1.21 -6.82
CA SER A 123 -15.83 -0.41 -7.73
C SER A 123 -14.92 0.56 -6.96
N ASN A 124 -15.47 1.27 -5.98
CA ASN A 124 -14.71 2.19 -5.13
C ASN A 124 -13.64 1.45 -4.28
N ARG A 125 -13.98 0.27 -3.75
CA ARG A 125 -13.01 -0.58 -3.01
C ARG A 125 -11.89 -1.08 -3.92
N MET A 126 -12.19 -1.44 -5.16
CA MET A 126 -11.19 -1.86 -6.15
C MET A 126 -10.27 -0.69 -6.57
N ALA A 127 -10.81 0.51 -6.76
CA ALA A 127 -10.01 1.69 -7.05
C ALA A 127 -9.06 2.03 -5.88
N SER A 128 -9.55 1.95 -4.64
CA SER A 128 -8.73 2.13 -3.44
C SER A 128 -7.65 1.04 -3.32
N LEU A 129 -8.00 -0.23 -3.57
CA LEU A 129 -7.03 -1.33 -3.57
C LEU A 129 -5.97 -1.15 -4.66
N ARG A 130 -6.35 -0.72 -5.85
CA ARG A 130 -5.41 -0.43 -6.94
C ARG A 130 -4.43 0.68 -6.53
N GLY A 131 -4.92 1.79 -5.97
CA GLY A 131 -4.05 2.84 -5.44
C GLY A 131 -3.14 2.35 -4.31
N ARG A 132 -3.61 1.43 -3.45
CA ARG A 132 -2.79 0.81 -2.40
C ARG A 132 -1.75 -0.16 -2.95
N ILE A 133 -2.06 -0.88 -4.02
CA ILE A 133 -1.13 -1.80 -4.70
C ILE A 133 -0.07 -1.00 -5.46
N GLU A 134 -0.45 0.09 -6.12
CA GLU A 134 0.49 1.01 -6.79
C GLU A 134 1.37 1.76 -5.77
N ALA A 135 0.84 2.08 -4.58
CA ALA A 135 1.60 2.63 -3.47
C ALA A 135 2.48 1.58 -2.75
N PHE A 136 2.19 0.28 -2.93
CA PHE A 136 3.10 -0.78 -2.54
C PHE A 136 4.21 -0.82 -3.59
N ALA A 137 5.21 0.03 -3.41
CA ALA A 137 6.44 -0.05 -4.18
C ALA A 137 6.98 -1.48 -4.00
N ILE A 138 6.78 -2.32 -5.03
CA ILE A 138 7.36 -3.66 -5.06
C ILE A 138 8.85 -3.40 -5.09
N VAL A 139 9.51 -3.60 -3.95
CA VAL A 139 10.97 -3.54 -3.87
C VAL A 139 11.49 -4.56 -4.85
N ARG A 140 12.14 -4.08 -5.90
CA ARG A 140 12.71 -4.94 -6.93
C ARG A 140 14.03 -5.47 -6.38
N VAL A 141 14.09 -6.79 -6.21
CA VAL A 141 15.30 -7.47 -5.76
C VAL A 141 16.05 -7.96 -6.98
N VAL A 142 17.30 -7.55 -7.11
CA VAL A 142 18.26 -8.03 -8.11
C VAL A 142 19.32 -8.83 -7.38
N THR A 143 19.62 -10.04 -7.85
CA THR A 143 20.55 -10.94 -7.17
C THR A 143 21.90 -10.97 -7.88
N VAL A 144 22.99 -10.76 -7.12
CA VAL A 144 24.36 -10.86 -7.62
C VAL A 144 25.04 -12.08 -6.99
N ALA A 145 25.54 -12.99 -7.81
CA ALA A 145 26.27 -14.17 -7.34
C ALA A 145 27.23 -14.70 -8.40
N HIS A 146 28.32 -15.35 -7.97
CA HIS A 146 29.23 -16.06 -8.90
C HIS A 146 28.48 -17.09 -9.76
N GLU A 147 27.50 -17.78 -9.16
CA GLU A 147 26.62 -18.74 -9.82
C GLU A 147 25.18 -18.58 -9.33
N GLY A 148 24.20 -18.76 -10.24
CA GLY A 148 22.77 -18.79 -9.90
C GLY A 148 22.10 -17.45 -9.59
N GLY A 149 22.84 -16.33 -9.59
CA GLY A 149 22.28 -14.98 -9.51
C GLY A 149 21.84 -14.44 -10.87
N ASP A 150 21.08 -13.34 -10.87
CA ASP A 150 20.69 -12.62 -12.08
C ASP A 150 21.91 -12.03 -12.79
N PHE A 151 22.90 -11.58 -12.00
CA PHE A 151 24.16 -11.02 -12.47
C PHE A 151 25.35 -11.65 -11.76
N ARG A 152 26.51 -11.64 -12.43
CA ARG A 152 27.80 -12.11 -11.87
C ARG A 152 28.65 -11.00 -11.24
N THR A 153 28.39 -9.75 -11.62
CA THR A 153 29.12 -8.57 -11.12
C THR A 153 28.12 -7.53 -10.63
N ILE A 154 28.59 -6.64 -9.74
CA ILE A 154 27.76 -5.61 -9.12
C ILE A 154 27.50 -4.48 -10.12
N GLU A 155 28.49 -4.15 -10.94
CA GLU A 155 28.41 -3.17 -12.01
C GLU A 155 27.31 -3.54 -13.01
N ALA A 156 27.26 -4.80 -13.46
CA ALA A 156 26.22 -5.25 -14.38
C ALA A 156 24.82 -5.19 -13.75
N ALA A 157 24.69 -5.46 -12.45
CA ALA A 157 23.43 -5.33 -11.74
C ALA A 157 22.99 -3.86 -11.62
N LEU A 158 23.90 -2.94 -11.30
CA LEU A 158 23.63 -1.51 -11.24
C LEU A 158 23.24 -0.95 -12.61
N ASP A 159 23.94 -1.34 -13.67
CA ASP A 159 23.66 -0.93 -15.06
C ASP A 159 22.29 -1.43 -15.55
N SER A 160 21.76 -2.50 -14.95
CA SER A 160 20.45 -3.05 -15.30
C SER A 160 19.26 -2.30 -14.69
N LEU A 161 19.51 -1.40 -13.73
CA LEU A 161 18.45 -0.69 -13.02
C LEU A 161 17.86 0.42 -13.89
N ASP A 162 16.54 0.40 -14.08
CA ASP A 162 15.82 1.45 -14.79
C ASP A 162 15.23 2.46 -13.82
N GLY A 163 15.80 3.68 -13.82
CA GLY A 163 15.35 4.82 -13.04
C GLY A 163 15.36 4.63 -11.51
N PRO A 164 16.48 4.22 -10.89
CA PRO A 164 16.58 4.16 -9.43
C PRO A 164 16.38 5.54 -8.81
N ALA A 165 15.46 5.62 -7.84
CA ALA A 165 15.13 6.83 -7.10
C ALA A 165 14.55 6.47 -5.72
N LEU A 166 14.42 7.44 -4.82
CA LEU A 166 13.82 7.21 -3.49
C LEU A 166 12.37 6.72 -3.58
N GLU A 167 11.63 7.15 -4.61
CA GLU A 167 10.26 6.73 -4.90
C GLU A 167 10.19 5.42 -5.69
N ASN A 168 11.31 4.93 -6.20
CA ASN A 168 11.43 3.69 -6.97
C ASN A 168 12.63 2.86 -6.45
N PRO A 169 12.50 2.24 -5.26
CA PRO A 169 13.62 1.61 -4.58
C PRO A 169 13.99 0.24 -5.16
N PHE A 170 15.29 -0.06 -5.15
CA PHE A 170 15.84 -1.35 -5.55
C PHE A 170 16.70 -1.93 -4.43
N VAL A 171 16.71 -3.25 -4.31
CA VAL A 171 17.66 -3.99 -3.47
C VAL A 171 18.53 -4.85 -4.38
N ILE A 172 19.83 -4.62 -4.34
CA ILE A 172 20.82 -5.52 -4.92
C ILE A 172 21.28 -6.45 -3.79
N SER A 173 20.81 -7.69 -3.81
CA SER A 173 21.21 -8.73 -2.86
C SER A 173 22.42 -9.49 -3.40
N VAL A 174 23.55 -9.35 -2.71
CA VAL A 174 24.83 -9.94 -3.10
C VAL A 174 25.07 -11.19 -2.26
N ALA A 175 25.18 -12.33 -2.94
CA ALA A 175 25.45 -13.62 -2.34
C ALA A 175 26.80 -13.64 -1.58
N PRO A 176 27.02 -14.63 -0.70
CA PRO A 176 28.33 -14.84 -0.09
C PRO A 176 29.41 -15.05 -1.17
N GLY A 177 30.57 -14.44 -0.97
CA GLY A 177 31.69 -14.51 -1.89
C GLY A 177 32.55 -13.26 -1.84
N ARG A 178 33.69 -13.33 -2.52
CA ARG A 178 34.58 -12.19 -2.77
C ARG A 178 34.37 -11.72 -4.21
N PHE A 179 34.09 -10.44 -4.39
CA PHE A 179 33.80 -9.80 -5.66
C PHE A 179 34.89 -8.77 -5.94
N SER A 180 35.66 -9.00 -7.00
CA SER A 180 36.70 -8.08 -7.45
C SER A 180 36.06 -6.93 -8.21
N ILE A 181 36.39 -5.72 -7.79
CA ILE A 181 35.87 -4.46 -8.32
C ILE A 181 36.99 -3.82 -9.13
N GLU A 182 36.74 -3.64 -10.43
CA GLU A 182 37.73 -3.11 -11.38
C GLU A 182 37.49 -1.64 -11.73
N SER A 183 36.35 -1.07 -11.31
CA SER A 183 36.00 0.35 -11.46
C SER A 183 35.25 0.85 -10.23
N SER A 184 35.34 2.15 -9.93
CA SER A 184 34.57 2.76 -8.83
C SER A 184 33.07 2.49 -9.01
N ILE A 185 32.43 1.91 -8.00
CA ILE A 185 31.01 1.57 -8.04
C ILE A 185 30.21 2.77 -7.57
N ILE A 186 29.25 3.22 -8.37
CA ILE A 186 28.34 4.30 -7.99
C ILE A 186 26.99 3.68 -7.63
N VAL A 187 26.61 3.75 -6.35
CA VAL A 187 25.31 3.29 -5.86
C VAL A 187 24.34 4.47 -5.87
N PRO A 188 23.32 4.48 -6.77
CA PRO A 188 22.43 5.62 -6.92
C PRO A 188 21.42 5.73 -5.77
N ALA A 189 20.77 6.90 -5.67
CA ALA A 189 19.73 7.16 -4.68
C ALA A 189 18.59 6.12 -4.77
N GLY A 190 18.11 5.64 -3.61
CA GLY A 190 17.05 4.63 -3.55
C GLY A 190 17.50 3.19 -3.80
N VAL A 191 18.81 2.96 -4.02
CA VAL A 191 19.37 1.61 -4.13
C VAL A 191 19.98 1.18 -2.81
N THR A 192 19.62 -0.03 -2.38
CA THR A 192 20.26 -0.74 -1.27
C THR A 192 21.18 -1.82 -1.81
N LEU A 193 22.47 -1.73 -1.53
CA LEU A 193 23.45 -2.79 -1.79
C LEU A 193 23.63 -3.60 -0.51
N GLN A 194 23.07 -4.81 -0.49
CA GLN A 194 23.00 -5.67 0.69
C GLN A 194 23.79 -6.96 0.47
N GLY A 195 24.73 -7.26 1.36
CA GLY A 195 25.41 -8.55 1.38
C GLY A 195 24.73 -9.59 2.27
N SER A 196 25.41 -10.72 2.44
CA SER A 196 25.00 -11.85 3.28
C SER A 196 25.55 -11.80 4.71
N GLY A 197 26.28 -10.74 5.04
CA GLY A 197 26.95 -10.49 6.32
C GLY A 197 28.39 -10.00 6.15
N GLN A 198 28.90 -9.32 7.19
CA GLN A 198 30.32 -8.96 7.29
C GLN A 198 31.19 -10.22 7.13
N GLN A 199 32.29 -10.09 6.39
CA GLN A 199 33.24 -11.16 6.06
C GLN A 199 32.66 -12.34 5.25
N ARG A 200 31.37 -12.30 4.89
CA ARG A 200 30.72 -13.29 4.02
C ARG A 200 30.59 -12.78 2.59
N THR A 201 30.17 -11.53 2.45
CA THR A 201 30.18 -10.81 1.17
C THR A 201 31.27 -9.75 1.23
N ILE A 202 32.27 -9.88 0.36
CA ILE A 202 33.45 -9.02 0.36
C ILE A 202 33.55 -8.33 -1.00
N LEU A 203 33.51 -7.00 -1.00
CA LEU A 203 33.78 -6.18 -2.18
C LEU A 203 35.22 -5.72 -2.06
N GLU A 204 36.06 -6.07 -3.03
CA GLU A 204 37.48 -5.78 -2.97
C GLU A 204 37.96 -5.14 -4.27
N GLY A 205 38.67 -4.02 -4.15
CA GLY A 205 39.30 -3.37 -5.29
C GLY A 205 40.62 -2.73 -4.88
N ALA A 206 41.36 -2.25 -5.88
CA ALA A 206 42.57 -1.47 -5.67
C ALA A 206 42.42 -0.09 -6.31
N PHE A 207 41.78 0.83 -5.59
CA PHE A 207 41.41 2.15 -6.08
C PHE A 207 42.23 3.25 -5.44
N GLY A 208 42.65 4.18 -6.28
CA GLY A 208 43.14 5.48 -5.83
C GLY A 208 43.01 6.51 -6.94
N ALA A 209 43.09 7.78 -6.57
CA ALA A 209 43.06 8.90 -7.49
C ALA A 209 43.91 10.06 -6.99
N ALA A 210 44.11 11.07 -7.84
CA ALA A 210 44.78 12.32 -7.47
C ALA A 210 43.91 13.26 -6.60
N THR A 211 42.63 12.94 -6.39
CA THR A 211 41.70 13.74 -5.59
C THR A 211 40.90 12.85 -4.65
N VAL A 212 40.54 13.37 -3.47
CA VAL A 212 39.79 12.61 -2.46
C VAL A 212 38.46 12.08 -3.01
N LEU A 213 37.69 12.90 -3.73
CA LEU A 213 36.40 12.48 -4.30
C LEU A 213 36.54 11.39 -5.38
N GLY A 214 37.63 11.42 -6.15
CA GLY A 214 37.89 10.42 -7.18
C GLY A 214 38.42 9.08 -6.64
N GLY A 215 38.89 9.03 -5.40
CA GLY A 215 39.55 7.84 -4.83
C GLY A 215 38.60 6.77 -4.27
N GLY A 216 37.28 7.00 -4.31
CA GLY A 216 36.26 6.13 -3.71
C GLY A 216 36.07 4.81 -4.46
N LEU A 217 36.30 3.68 -3.80
CA LEU A 217 35.93 2.35 -4.31
C LEU A 217 34.40 2.21 -4.45
N VAL A 218 33.67 2.57 -3.39
CA VAL A 218 32.20 2.64 -3.39
C VAL A 218 31.75 4.09 -3.20
N ARG A 219 30.93 4.59 -4.11
CA ARG A 219 30.39 5.96 -4.08
C ARG A 219 28.88 5.91 -3.89
N LEU A 220 28.42 6.32 -2.72
CA LEU A 220 27.01 6.36 -2.35
C LEU A 220 26.43 7.75 -2.69
N GLN A 221 25.35 7.78 -3.46
CA GLN A 221 24.54 9.00 -3.62
C GLN A 221 23.61 9.23 -2.42
N ASP A 222 23.06 10.44 -2.27
CA ASP A 222 22.09 10.77 -1.22
C ASP A 222 20.88 9.81 -1.28
N GLY A 223 20.65 9.03 -0.21
CA GLY A 223 19.60 8.03 -0.17
C GLY A 223 19.98 6.61 -0.61
N ALA A 224 21.25 6.36 -0.92
CA ALA A 224 21.76 5.00 -1.10
C ALA A 224 21.99 4.30 0.25
N VAL A 225 21.88 2.98 0.28
CA VAL A 225 22.10 2.16 1.49
C VAL A 225 23.15 1.10 1.21
N LEU A 226 24.08 0.92 2.15
CA LEU A 226 25.04 -0.18 2.16
C LEU A 226 24.80 -1.01 3.42
N SER A 227 24.57 -2.32 3.27
CA SER A 227 24.34 -3.18 4.44
C SER A 227 24.96 -4.57 4.35
N ASP A 228 25.28 -5.13 5.53
CA ASP A 228 25.61 -6.55 5.70
C ASP A 228 26.77 -7.05 4.81
N LEU A 229 27.85 -6.27 4.67
CA LEU A 229 28.99 -6.66 3.83
C LEU A 229 30.32 -6.08 4.32
N THR A 230 31.41 -6.54 3.71
CA THR A 230 32.75 -5.98 3.87
C THR A 230 33.15 -5.27 2.58
N VAL A 231 33.69 -4.05 2.70
CA VAL A 231 34.34 -3.31 1.59
C VAL A 231 35.81 -3.16 1.92
N ILE A 232 36.69 -3.59 1.02
CA ILE A 232 38.14 -3.52 1.14
C ILE A 232 38.67 -2.71 -0.04
N ASN A 233 39.30 -1.58 0.25
CA ASN A 233 40.07 -0.86 -0.76
C ASN A 233 41.58 -0.99 -0.46
N ASN A 234 42.29 -1.67 -1.36
CA ASN A 234 43.74 -1.77 -1.36
C ASN A 234 44.33 -0.53 -2.05
N PRO A 235 45.00 0.40 -1.35
CA PRO A 235 45.48 1.64 -1.96
C PRO A 235 46.36 1.40 -3.18
N ALA A 236 46.00 1.98 -4.33
CA ALA A 236 46.74 1.84 -5.58
C ALA A 236 47.49 3.10 -6.03
N GLN A 237 47.04 4.28 -5.61
CA GLN A 237 47.59 5.59 -5.98
C GLN A 237 47.56 6.56 -4.79
N ASP A 238 48.05 7.79 -5.00
CA ASP A 238 48.16 8.90 -4.03
C ASP A 238 47.06 8.93 -2.96
N ILE A 239 45.77 8.96 -3.34
CA ILE A 239 44.66 8.99 -2.38
C ILE A 239 43.75 7.78 -2.59
N SER A 240 43.54 6.99 -1.53
CA SER A 240 42.62 5.86 -1.50
C SER A 240 41.45 6.11 -0.56
N VAL A 241 40.22 5.93 -1.04
CA VAL A 241 39.01 6.08 -0.23
C VAL A 241 38.18 4.80 -0.33
N VAL A 242 37.76 4.22 0.79
CA VAL A 242 36.91 3.02 0.75
C VAL A 242 35.50 3.38 0.33
N VAL A 243 34.87 4.33 1.03
CA VAL A 243 33.52 4.81 0.74
C VAL A 243 33.47 6.32 0.61
N THR A 244 32.98 6.83 -0.50
CA THR A 244 32.62 8.25 -0.65
C THR A 244 31.11 8.39 -0.60
N VAL A 245 30.62 9.37 0.15
CA VAL A 245 29.20 9.72 0.19
C VAL A 245 29.03 11.11 -0.38
N GLU A 246 28.28 11.19 -1.47
CA GLU A 246 28.12 12.39 -2.27
C GLU A 246 26.67 12.83 -2.30
N ASN A 247 26.46 14.11 -2.03
CA ASN A 247 25.21 14.74 -2.36
C ASN A 247 25.36 15.57 -3.63
N THR A 248 24.75 15.11 -4.71
CA THR A 248 24.72 15.80 -6.00
C THR A 248 23.76 17.00 -5.99
N GLN A 249 22.81 17.05 -5.05
CA GLN A 249 21.85 18.13 -4.88
C GLN A 249 22.39 19.13 -3.84
N GLN A 250 23.33 19.99 -4.27
CA GLN A 250 23.89 21.06 -3.43
C GLN A 250 22.88 22.17 -3.04
N ALA A 251 21.62 22.08 -3.48
CA ALA A 251 20.61 23.06 -3.14
C ALA A 251 20.33 23.04 -1.63
N LYS A 252 20.48 24.21 -0.99
CA LYS A 252 20.19 24.53 0.42
C LYS A 252 19.17 23.57 1.02
N LEU A 253 19.65 22.47 1.61
CA LEU A 253 18.77 21.47 2.20
C LEU A 253 18.05 22.14 3.38
N PRO A 254 16.70 22.11 3.44
CA PRO A 254 16.03 22.35 4.71
C PRO A 254 16.60 21.35 5.73
N GLU A 255 16.82 21.81 6.96
CA GLU A 255 17.35 21.00 8.08
C GLU A 255 16.86 19.55 7.98
N PRO A 256 17.70 18.60 7.55
CA PRO A 256 17.21 17.27 7.21
C PRO A 256 16.75 16.60 8.50
N THR A 257 15.46 16.30 8.59
CA THR A 257 14.88 15.58 9.72
C THR A 257 15.23 14.09 9.68
N SER A 258 15.82 13.60 8.59
CA SER A 258 16.20 12.20 8.40
C SER A 258 17.53 12.06 7.66
N PHE A 259 18.33 11.07 8.08
CA PHE A 259 19.49 10.59 7.36
C PHE A 259 19.02 9.65 6.26
N LYS A 260 19.25 10.01 5.00
CA LYS A 260 18.81 9.22 3.85
C LYS A 260 19.85 8.18 3.46
N THR A 261 21.13 8.53 3.47
CA THR A 261 22.21 7.58 3.23
C THR A 261 22.55 6.82 4.50
N ILE A 262 22.61 5.49 4.41
CA ILE A 262 22.81 4.59 5.55
C ILE A 262 23.94 3.61 5.22
N ILE A 263 24.85 3.42 6.18
CA ILE A 263 25.80 2.31 6.22
C ILE A 263 25.50 1.53 7.50
N GLU A 264 25.07 0.28 7.38
CA GLU A 264 24.63 -0.54 8.51
C GLU A 264 25.26 -1.92 8.49
N ASN A 265 25.74 -2.39 9.64
CA ASN A 265 26.32 -3.73 9.76
C ASN A 265 27.41 -4.01 8.71
N CYS A 266 28.24 -3.01 8.43
CA CYS A 266 29.31 -3.12 7.43
C CYS A 266 30.69 -3.14 8.08
N GLN A 267 31.64 -3.80 7.41
CA GLN A 267 33.06 -3.69 7.71
C GLN A 267 33.75 -2.92 6.58
N ILE A 268 34.34 -1.78 6.90
CA ILE A 268 35.02 -0.89 5.93
C ILE A 268 36.52 -0.97 6.22
N ILE A 269 37.31 -1.44 5.26
CA ILE A 269 38.74 -1.69 5.42
C ILE A 269 39.54 -0.92 4.37
N ALA A 270 40.55 -0.19 4.83
CA ALA A 270 41.63 0.30 3.99
C ALA A 270 42.93 -0.34 4.46
N GLU A 271 43.50 -1.24 3.65
CA GLU A 271 44.71 -1.98 3.99
C GLU A 271 45.67 -2.04 2.80
N GLY A 272 46.97 -2.13 3.06
CA GLY A 272 47.99 -2.19 2.00
C GLY A 272 48.80 -0.90 1.84
N SER A 273 49.53 -0.81 0.74
CA SER A 273 50.54 0.23 0.48
C SER A 273 50.38 0.84 -0.90
N GLY A 274 50.58 2.15 -1.03
CA GLY A 274 50.59 2.83 -2.33
C GLY A 274 50.02 4.24 -2.30
N ALA A 275 49.14 4.55 -1.34
CA ALA A 275 48.64 5.90 -1.12
C ALA A 275 49.50 6.70 -0.15
N SER A 276 49.58 8.01 -0.37
CA SER A 276 50.02 8.97 0.65
C SER A 276 48.96 9.11 1.74
N ASP A 277 47.67 9.05 1.37
CA ASP A 277 46.55 9.20 2.30
C ASP A 277 45.46 8.15 2.05
N SER A 278 44.99 7.52 3.13
CA SER A 278 43.89 6.55 3.10
C SER A 278 42.71 7.01 3.94
N TYR A 279 41.50 6.86 3.39
CA TYR A 279 40.27 7.31 4.02
C TYR A 279 39.26 6.16 4.10
N GLY A 280 38.65 5.96 5.26
CA GLY A 280 37.53 5.03 5.40
C GLY A 280 36.29 5.56 4.71
N ILE A 281 35.73 6.64 5.26
CA ILE A 281 34.53 7.30 4.74
C ILE A 281 34.82 8.78 4.47
N VAL A 282 34.44 9.25 3.29
CA VAL A 282 34.49 10.67 2.93
C VAL A 282 33.08 11.20 2.73
N LEU A 283 32.72 12.27 3.43
CA LEU A 283 31.45 12.98 3.32
C LEU A 283 31.62 14.27 2.53
N ASN A 284 30.88 14.39 1.43
CA ASN A 284 30.84 15.59 0.60
C ASN A 284 29.42 16.13 0.48
N ALA A 285 29.13 17.20 1.23
CA ALA A 285 27.81 17.84 1.29
C ALA A 285 26.65 16.90 1.68
N ALA A 286 26.94 15.80 2.38
CA ALA A 286 26.01 14.69 2.59
C ALA A 286 25.65 14.44 4.06
N SER A 287 24.49 13.81 4.27
CA SER A 287 24.05 13.32 5.58
C SER A 287 24.14 11.79 5.62
N LEU A 288 24.94 11.25 6.54
CA LEU A 288 25.19 9.82 6.67
C LEU A 288 24.84 9.32 8.07
N LYS A 289 24.13 8.20 8.13
CA LYS A 289 24.03 7.36 9.33
C LYS A 289 24.95 6.15 9.19
N VAL A 290 25.80 5.92 10.19
CA VAL A 290 26.61 4.70 10.33
C VAL A 290 26.14 3.96 11.59
N SER A 291 25.70 2.71 11.45
CA SER A 291 25.28 1.89 12.58
C SER A 291 25.87 0.48 12.57
N ALA A 292 26.19 -0.05 13.75
CA ALA A 292 26.67 -1.43 13.94
C ALA A 292 27.85 -1.80 13.02
N SER A 293 28.69 -0.82 12.67
CA SER A 293 29.72 -0.97 11.62
C SER A 293 31.12 -0.81 12.21
N SER A 294 32.12 -1.39 11.56
CA SER A 294 33.53 -1.24 11.93
C SER A 294 34.33 -0.65 10.77
N LEU A 295 35.08 0.42 11.04
CA LEU A 295 36.03 1.03 10.12
C LEU A 295 37.44 0.67 10.61
N ASP A 296 38.19 -0.06 9.79
CA ASP A 296 39.57 -0.50 10.07
C ASP A 296 40.50 0.05 8.98
N ILE A 297 41.07 1.22 9.23
CA ILE A 297 41.88 1.99 8.29
C ILE A 297 43.34 1.86 8.73
N ARG A 298 43.91 0.68 8.45
CA ARG A 298 45.32 0.31 8.74
C ARG A 298 46.09 0.19 7.43
N SER A 299 46.37 1.33 6.83
CA SER A 299 47.18 1.40 5.62
C SER A 299 48.63 1.76 5.97
N SER A 300 49.57 1.48 5.06
CA SER A 300 50.92 2.02 5.15
C SER A 300 51.02 3.47 4.65
N ALA A 301 49.89 4.16 4.47
CA ALA A 301 49.86 5.55 4.05
C ALA A 301 50.43 6.48 5.14
N ASN A 302 50.89 7.66 4.73
CA ASN A 302 51.38 8.66 5.69
C ASN A 302 50.24 9.08 6.62
N SER A 303 49.05 9.29 6.07
CA SER A 303 47.85 9.64 6.82
C SER A 303 46.75 8.61 6.61
N SER A 304 46.10 8.21 7.69
CA SER A 304 44.91 7.36 7.66
C SER A 304 43.77 8.05 8.41
N TYR A 305 42.60 8.14 7.79
CA TYR A 305 41.43 8.81 8.36
C TYR A 305 40.23 7.85 8.41
N GLY A 306 39.53 7.80 9.55
CA GLY A 306 38.29 7.04 9.68
C GLY A 306 37.14 7.66 8.88
N VAL A 307 36.67 8.84 9.31
CA VAL A 307 35.63 9.61 8.60
C VAL A 307 36.12 11.04 8.37
N VAL A 308 35.98 11.56 7.14
CA VAL A 308 36.38 12.93 6.80
C VAL A 308 35.27 13.72 6.13
N PHE A 309 35.06 14.96 6.54
CA PHE A 309 34.16 15.91 5.88
C PHE A 309 34.97 16.87 5.01
N ILE A 310 34.90 16.75 3.68
CA ILE A 310 35.75 17.52 2.76
C ILE A 310 35.02 18.67 2.05
N GLY A 311 33.72 18.83 2.25
CA GLY A 311 32.97 19.86 1.55
C GLY A 311 31.49 19.96 1.92
N GLY A 312 30.88 21.03 1.44
CA GLY A 312 29.46 21.31 1.56
C GLY A 312 29.05 22.00 2.87
N ILE A 313 28.02 22.82 2.76
CA ILE A 313 27.28 23.28 3.93
C ILE A 313 26.35 22.17 4.42
N ASN A 314 26.22 22.00 5.74
CA ASN A 314 25.28 21.06 6.37
C ASN A 314 25.55 19.55 6.19
N SER A 315 26.80 19.13 6.00
CA SER A 315 27.12 17.69 6.07
C SER A 315 26.82 17.16 7.48
N ARG A 316 26.21 15.97 7.61
CA ARG A 316 25.86 15.42 8.92
C ARG A 316 26.32 13.98 9.05
N LEU A 317 26.80 13.63 10.23
CA LEU A 317 27.11 12.26 10.61
C LEU A 317 26.30 11.89 11.84
N LEU A 318 25.62 10.76 11.80
CA LEU A 318 25.15 10.05 12.97
C LEU A 318 25.87 8.70 13.02
N MET A 319 26.74 8.53 14.01
CA MET A 319 27.44 7.27 14.25
C MET A 319 26.87 6.62 15.51
N ALA A 320 26.42 5.38 15.40
CA ALA A 320 25.79 4.65 16.49
C ALA A 320 26.36 3.22 16.59
N ALA A 321 26.73 2.77 17.80
CA ALA A 321 27.20 1.41 18.04
C ALA A 321 28.28 0.94 17.04
N SER A 322 29.24 1.82 16.73
CA SER A 322 30.22 1.58 15.67
C SER A 322 31.64 1.77 16.19
N ASN A 323 32.61 1.19 15.49
CA ASN A 323 34.02 1.25 15.88
C ASN A 323 34.85 1.88 14.75
N ILE A 324 35.77 2.77 15.08
CA ILE A 324 36.77 3.32 14.16
C ILE A 324 38.17 3.02 14.71
N LEU A 325 39.00 2.42 13.87
CA LEU A 325 40.43 2.26 14.06
C LEU A 325 41.13 2.91 12.86
N ALA A 326 41.81 4.03 13.07
CA ALA A 326 42.58 4.72 12.04
C ALA A 326 44.07 4.76 12.41
N GLN A 327 44.89 4.09 11.62
CA GLN A 327 46.34 4.02 11.83
C GLN A 327 47.08 4.37 10.54
N GLY A 328 47.80 5.48 10.57
CA GLY A 328 48.74 5.88 9.51
C GLY A 328 50.16 5.93 10.06
N VAL A 329 51.15 6.01 9.16
CA VAL A 329 52.57 6.06 9.53
C VAL A 329 52.91 7.34 10.30
N THR A 330 52.33 8.46 9.86
CA THR A 330 52.54 9.79 10.47
C THR A 330 51.29 10.29 11.17
N THR A 331 50.13 10.09 10.55
CA THR A 331 48.85 10.65 11.03
C THR A 331 47.77 9.56 11.04
N GLY A 332 47.08 9.38 12.16
CA GLY A 332 45.91 8.50 12.30
C GLY A 332 44.77 9.27 12.95
N VAL A 333 43.75 9.65 12.18
CA VAL A 333 42.62 10.46 12.67
C VAL A 333 41.33 9.64 12.64
N GLY A 334 40.61 9.59 13.75
CA GLY A 334 39.31 8.92 13.81
C GLY A 334 38.26 9.63 12.96
N ILE A 335 37.96 10.90 13.27
CA ILE A 335 37.02 11.73 12.53
C ILE A 335 37.63 13.12 12.30
N ASP A 336 37.74 13.56 11.04
CA ASP A 336 38.26 14.89 10.69
C ASP A 336 37.19 15.74 9.97
N VAL A 337 37.02 16.99 10.40
CA VAL A 337 35.94 17.85 9.91
C VAL A 337 36.50 19.14 9.30
N LEU A 338 36.62 19.18 7.98
CA LEU A 338 37.22 20.31 7.26
C LEU A 338 36.20 21.38 6.84
N SER A 339 34.89 21.10 6.95
CA SER A 339 33.82 22.09 6.70
C SER A 339 33.45 22.81 8.00
N LEU A 340 33.10 24.10 7.95
CA LEU A 340 32.70 24.89 9.14
C LEU A 340 31.22 24.71 9.56
N SER A 341 30.43 23.92 8.83
CA SER A 341 28.98 23.78 9.06
C SER A 341 28.49 22.33 9.11
N ALA A 342 29.40 21.37 9.02
CA ALA A 342 29.09 19.97 9.25
C ALA A 342 28.66 19.70 10.71
N ARG A 343 27.99 18.58 11.00
CA ARG A 343 27.63 18.20 12.38
C ARG A 343 27.87 16.71 12.56
N ALA A 344 28.36 16.32 13.73
CA ALA A 344 28.56 14.91 14.04
C ALA A 344 27.85 14.58 15.37
N LYS A 345 27.05 13.54 15.35
CA LYS A 345 26.50 12.91 16.56
C LYS A 345 27.10 11.51 16.67
N ILE A 346 27.75 11.24 17.80
CA ILE A 346 28.44 9.98 18.06
C ILE A 346 27.79 9.36 19.29
N ASP A 347 27.30 8.13 19.16
CA ASP A 347 26.51 7.44 20.16
C ASP A 347 27.01 6.00 20.34
N HIS A 348 27.34 5.60 21.57
CA HIS A 348 27.82 4.25 21.90
C HIS A 348 28.91 3.72 20.96
N SER A 349 29.87 4.56 20.57
CA SER A 349 30.88 4.20 19.56
C SER A 349 32.30 4.30 20.12
N ASP A 350 33.20 3.44 19.66
CA ASP A 350 34.62 3.48 20.03
C ASP A 350 35.44 4.05 18.87
N ILE A 351 36.19 5.13 19.11
CA ILE A 351 36.99 5.79 18.08
C ILE A 351 38.45 5.83 18.53
N PHE A 352 39.34 5.32 17.67
CA PHE A 352 40.78 5.28 17.91
C PHE A 352 41.59 5.81 16.71
N GLY A 353 42.59 6.66 17.00
CA GLY A 353 43.60 7.17 16.05
C GLY A 353 45.01 6.99 16.62
N SER A 354 46.01 6.56 15.81
CA SER A 354 47.33 6.12 16.30
C SER A 354 48.52 7.07 16.06
N SER A 355 48.38 8.38 16.28
CA SER A 355 49.51 9.31 16.15
C SER A 355 49.38 10.55 17.04
N ASN A 356 50.42 11.40 17.11
CA ASN A 356 50.56 12.71 17.82
C ASN A 356 49.54 13.80 17.40
N ALA A 357 48.34 13.41 17.00
CA ALA A 357 47.22 14.26 16.69
C ALA A 357 45.99 13.36 16.44
N LEU A 358 45.11 13.17 17.45
CA LEU A 358 43.75 13.59 17.13
C LEU A 358 43.84 15.11 17.03
N ARG A 359 44.28 15.59 15.86
CA ARG A 359 43.83 16.89 15.39
C ARG A 359 42.38 16.65 15.03
N ASP A 360 41.56 16.59 16.07
CA ASP A 360 40.17 16.96 15.96
C ASP A 360 40.19 18.44 15.63
N SER A 361 40.38 18.77 14.35
CA SER A 361 39.61 19.84 13.74
C SER A 361 38.14 19.41 13.76
N LEU A 362 37.58 19.15 14.95
CA LEU A 362 36.14 19.11 15.17
C LEU A 362 35.69 20.56 15.12
N GLY A 363 35.71 21.17 13.94
CA GLY A 363 35.43 22.59 13.76
C GLY A 363 34.02 23.03 14.16
N LEU A 364 33.25 22.21 14.88
CA LEU A 364 31.81 22.11 14.75
C LEU A 364 31.10 21.44 15.93
N LEU A 365 29.79 21.68 16.00
CA LEU A 365 28.84 21.08 16.94
C LEU A 365 28.90 19.54 16.93
N ALA A 366 29.77 18.97 17.77
CA ALA A 366 29.80 17.54 18.04
C ALA A 366 28.97 17.23 19.29
N GLU A 367 28.05 16.27 19.16
CA GLU A 367 27.35 15.68 20.30
C GLU A 367 27.83 14.24 20.50
N ILE A 368 28.48 13.97 21.64
CA ILE A 368 29.08 12.67 21.93
C ILE A 368 28.37 12.07 23.14
N TYR A 369 27.81 10.88 22.99
CA TYR A 369 27.03 10.16 24.01
C TYR A 369 27.62 8.78 24.24
N SER A 370 27.87 8.42 25.51
CA SER A 370 28.22 7.06 25.93
C SER A 370 29.33 6.39 25.09
N SER A 371 30.28 7.19 24.59
CA SER A 371 31.28 6.74 23.60
C SER A 371 32.68 6.71 24.21
N LYS A 372 33.58 5.94 23.62
CA LYS A 372 34.98 5.87 24.06
C LYS A 372 35.90 6.45 23.01
N LEU A 373 36.62 7.50 23.39
CA LEU A 373 37.60 8.17 22.53
C LEU A 373 39.00 7.84 23.04
N ARG A 374 39.86 7.36 22.14
CA ARG A 374 41.21 6.91 22.46
C ARG A 374 42.21 7.43 21.44
N SER A 375 43.31 8.01 21.89
CA SER A 375 44.43 8.44 21.04
C SER A 375 45.61 8.84 21.91
N ASP A 376 46.82 8.83 21.32
CA ASP A 376 48.03 9.39 21.92
C ASP A 376 47.86 10.87 22.28
N GLU A 377 47.11 11.62 21.47
CA GLU A 377 46.67 12.98 21.77
C GLU A 377 45.18 13.09 21.45
N ILE A 378 44.36 13.54 22.41
CA ILE A 378 42.95 13.88 22.21
C ILE A 378 42.80 15.39 22.24
N ALA A 379 42.56 16.02 21.09
CA ALA A 379 42.03 17.38 21.03
C ALA A 379 40.54 17.33 20.75
N ILE A 380 39.77 18.37 21.10
CA ILE A 380 38.42 18.64 20.57
C ILE A 380 38.43 20.15 20.27
N LEU A 381 38.71 20.56 19.02
CA LEU A 381 38.92 21.97 18.69
C LEU A 381 37.71 22.60 18.01
N ALA A 382 36.94 23.41 18.74
CA ALA A 382 35.87 24.23 18.16
C ALA A 382 36.44 25.28 17.18
N ALA A 383 36.13 25.18 15.88
CA ALA A 383 36.55 26.14 14.87
C ALA A 383 35.45 27.19 14.63
N GLY A 384 35.28 28.11 15.58
CA GLY A 384 34.45 29.30 15.36
C GLY A 384 33.81 29.85 16.64
N PRO A 385 33.35 31.11 16.64
CA PRO A 385 32.75 31.74 17.80
C PRO A 385 31.37 31.18 18.21
N ALA A 386 30.79 30.27 17.41
CA ALA A 386 29.44 29.71 17.62
C ALA A 386 29.39 28.17 17.71
N SER A 387 30.54 27.49 17.70
CA SER A 387 30.59 26.03 17.85
C SER A 387 30.52 25.64 19.33
N THR A 388 29.47 24.93 19.72
CA THR A 388 29.31 24.35 21.05
C THR A 388 29.49 22.83 20.98
N HIS A 389 30.40 22.29 21.78
CA HIS A 389 30.57 20.83 21.89
C HIS A 389 29.79 20.32 23.09
N LYS A 390 29.08 19.20 22.93
CA LYS A 390 28.37 18.56 24.04
C LYS A 390 28.87 17.12 24.19
N VAL A 391 29.54 16.84 25.30
CA VAL A 391 30.05 15.49 25.62
C VAL A 391 29.31 14.98 26.86
N PHE A 392 28.64 13.84 26.74
CA PHE A 392 27.86 13.21 27.79
C PHE A 392 28.33 11.77 28.00
N TYR A 393 28.54 11.38 29.26
CA TYR A 393 28.79 10.00 29.68
C TYR A 393 29.89 9.26 28.90
N SER A 394 30.90 9.98 28.39
CA SER A 394 31.92 9.42 27.50
C SER A 394 33.26 9.25 28.22
N ALA A 395 34.01 8.23 27.83
CA ALA A 395 35.32 7.92 28.41
C ALA A 395 36.45 8.35 27.48
N PHE A 396 37.42 9.08 28.03
CA PHE A 396 38.67 9.41 27.38
C PHE A 396 39.76 8.51 27.95
N GLN A 397 40.44 7.73 27.11
CA GLN A 397 41.54 6.88 27.56
C GLN A 397 42.82 7.28 26.82
N ALA A 398 43.80 7.76 27.58
CA ALA A 398 45.17 7.86 27.10
C ALA A 398 45.77 6.44 26.95
N PRO A 399 46.63 6.21 25.95
CA PRO A 399 47.21 4.88 25.72
C PRO A 399 48.12 4.47 26.89
N ASP A 400 48.07 3.18 27.23
CA ASP A 400 48.76 2.59 28.39
C ASP A 400 50.31 2.65 28.33
N HIS A 401 50.88 3.28 27.29
CA HIS A 401 52.31 3.21 26.95
C HIS A 401 53.09 4.53 26.92
N VAL A 402 52.53 5.68 27.31
CA VAL A 402 53.28 6.95 27.27
C VAL A 402 53.53 7.54 28.66
N SER A 403 54.61 7.11 29.30
CA SER A 403 55.05 7.60 30.62
C SER A 403 55.76 8.97 30.58
N THR A 404 55.81 9.65 29.43
CA THR A 404 56.60 10.89 29.25
C THR A 404 55.87 12.03 28.54
N LEU A 405 54.63 11.86 28.08
CA LEU A 405 53.83 12.96 27.54
C LEU A 405 53.05 13.62 28.68
N PRO A 406 52.85 14.95 28.64
CA PRO A 406 51.96 15.62 29.58
C PRO A 406 50.57 15.00 29.50
N PRO A 407 49.84 14.88 30.63
CA PRO A 407 48.51 14.30 30.65
C PRO A 407 47.61 15.00 29.63
N ALA A 408 46.76 14.23 28.94
CA ALA A 408 45.82 14.74 27.96
C ALA A 408 45.08 15.95 28.53
N GLN A 409 45.28 17.13 27.94
CA GLN A 409 44.58 18.35 28.36
C GLN A 409 43.19 18.34 27.75
N VAL A 410 42.19 17.92 28.52
CA VAL A 410 40.79 18.21 28.18
C VAL A 410 40.59 19.71 28.39
N THR A 411 40.80 20.49 27.33
CA THR A 411 40.44 21.91 27.36
C THR A 411 38.92 22.00 27.24
N CYS A 412 38.24 21.94 28.38
CA CYS A 412 36.80 22.17 28.46
C CYS A 412 36.50 23.62 28.03
N ALA A 413 36.26 23.85 26.74
CA ALA A 413 35.70 25.10 26.27
C ALA A 413 34.23 25.14 26.72
N PHE A 414 33.96 25.78 27.85
CA PHE A 414 32.61 26.03 28.33
C PHE A 414 31.89 26.91 27.31
N ALA A 415 30.98 26.33 26.54
CA ALA A 415 29.87 27.08 25.98
C ALA A 415 28.72 26.98 26.97
N SER A 416 28.36 28.08 27.60
CA SER A 416 27.11 28.19 28.35
C SER A 416 25.96 27.74 27.45
N ASP A 417 25.21 26.73 27.87
CA ASP A 417 23.95 26.36 27.24
C ASP A 417 22.96 27.51 27.49
N ILE A 418 22.85 28.44 26.53
CA ILE A 418 21.97 29.62 26.64
C ILE A 418 20.50 29.21 26.73
N ASP A 419 20.14 28.00 26.27
CA ASP A 419 18.75 27.60 26.08
C ASP A 419 18.14 26.76 27.22
N SER A 420 18.93 26.19 28.16
CA SER A 420 18.37 25.23 29.13
C SER A 420 18.22 25.74 30.57
N GLY A 421 18.88 26.84 30.96
CA GLY A 421 18.78 27.38 32.33
C GLY A 421 19.18 26.40 33.45
N ALA A 422 19.65 25.20 33.10
CA ALA A 422 20.02 24.14 34.01
C ALA A 422 21.54 24.09 34.07
N GLY A 423 22.12 24.62 35.15
CA GLY A 423 23.54 24.51 35.42
C GLY A 423 23.93 23.05 35.55
N PHE A 424 24.66 22.51 34.58
CA PHE A 424 25.45 21.31 34.79
C PHE A 424 26.66 21.71 35.65
N ALA A 425 26.69 21.19 36.88
CA ALA A 425 27.91 21.11 37.65
C ALA A 425 28.73 19.95 37.09
N SER A 426 29.80 20.25 36.37
CA SER A 426 30.93 19.33 36.26
C SER A 426 32.21 20.15 36.35
N THR A 427 32.86 20.05 37.50
CA THR A 427 34.29 20.34 37.61
C THR A 427 35.02 19.43 36.64
N CYS A 428 35.65 20.01 35.62
CA CYS A 428 36.71 19.35 34.89
C CYS A 428 37.92 19.23 35.84
N GLU A 429 38.34 18.01 36.14
CA GLU A 429 39.72 17.68 36.53
C GLU A 429 40.32 16.78 35.45
#